data_AF-A0A662GBW5-F1
#
_entry.id   AF-A0A662GBW5-F1
#
_cell.length_a   1.000
_cell.length_b   1.000
_cell.length_c   1.000
_cell.angle_alpha   90.00
_cell.angle_beta   90.00
_cell.angle_gamma   90.00
#
_symmetry.space_group_name_H-M   'P 1'
#
loop_
_entity.id
_entity.type
_entity.pdbx_description
1 polymer ?
#
loop_
_entity_poly.entity_id
_entity_poly.type
_entity_poly.pdbx_seq_one_letter_code
_entity_poly.pdbx_strand_id
1 'polypeptide(L)' 'MVEKMDLIGIGLALIVIGAALVVSPWISARIADLPFVETSVISIMAGTVIFLSLFVIIAGAVLTYMAATGEGEKAK' A
#
# COMPACT_ATOMS: atom_id res chain seq x y z
N MET A 1 0.53 -24.06 -7.36
CA MET A 1 0.64 -24.01 -5.89
C MET A 1 1.59 -22.86 -5.60
N VAL A 2 1.17 -21.84 -4.87
CA VAL A 2 2.09 -20.76 -4.45
C VAL A 2 2.77 -21.25 -3.17
N GLU A 3 4.10 -21.27 -3.13
CA GLU A 3 4.83 -21.73 -1.97
C GLU A 3 4.68 -20.74 -0.81
N LYS A 4 4.74 -21.24 0.43
CA LYS A 4 4.58 -20.43 1.65
C LYS A 4 5.54 -19.23 1.69
N MET A 5 6.75 -19.41 1.14
CA MET A 5 7.78 -18.38 1.04
C MET A 5 7.41 -17.27 0.05
N ASP A 6 6.75 -17.61 -1.06
CA ASP A 6 6.25 -16.63 -2.04
C ASP A 6 5.13 -15.77 -1.45
N LEU A 7 4.24 -16.37 -0.64
CA LEU A 7 3.12 -15.66 -0.03
C LEU A 7 3.58 -14.61 1.01
N ILE A 8 4.60 -14.94 1.80
CA ILE A 8 5.25 -14.00 2.73
C ILE A 8 5.96 -12.89 1.94
N GLY A 9 6.66 -13.24 0.86
CA GLY A 9 7.33 -12.26 -0.01
C GLY A 9 6.36 -11.25 -0.61
N ILE A 10 5.22 -11.72 -1.12
CA ILE A 10 4.15 -10.87 -1.67
C ILE A 10 3.54 -10.00 -0.57
N GLY A 11 3.26 -10.56 0.61
CA GLY A 11 2.70 -9.81 1.74
C GLY A 11 3.61 -8.67 2.21
N LEU A 12 4.91 -8.94 2.36
CA LEU A 12 5.91 -7.93 2.70
C LEU A 12 6.06 -6.88 1.60
N ALA A 13 6.07 -7.28 0.33
CA ALA A 13 6.14 -6.35 -0.80
C ALA A 13 4.95 -5.38 -0.79
N LEU A 14 3.74 -5.87 -0.52
CA LEU A 14 2.54 -5.03 -0.41
C LEU A 14 2.64 -4.02 0.75
N ILE A 15 3.17 -4.43 1.91
CA ILE A 15 3.36 -3.51 3.04
C ILE A 15 4.36 -2.40 2.66
N VAL A 16 5.47 -2.75 2.01
CA VAL A 16 6.50 -1.79 1.58
C VAL A 16 5.94 -0.82 0.52
N ILE A 17 5.21 -1.34 -0.47
CA ILE A 17 4.56 -0.53 -1.51
C ILE A 17 3.52 0.41 -0.88
N GLY A 18 2.69 -0.10 0.03
CA GLY A 18 1.72 0.71 0.74
C GLY A 18 2.38 1.84 1.54
N ALA A 19 3.46 1.55 2.28
CA ALA A 19 4.22 2.58 3.00
C ALA A 19 4.83 3.63 2.05
N ALA A 20 5.35 3.22 0.89
CA ALA A 20 5.86 4.16 -0.11
C ALA A 20 4.73 5.05 -0.68
N LEU A 21 3.54 4.49 -0.90
CA LEU A 21 2.38 5.23 -1.37
C LEU A 21 1.89 6.27 -0.36
N VAL A 22 1.96 6.00 0.95
CA VAL A 22 1.63 7.00 2.01
C VAL A 22 2.51 8.25 1.89
N VAL A 23 3.80 8.07 1.60
CA VAL A 23 4.78 9.18 1.56
C VAL A 23 4.78 9.89 0.20
N SER A 24 4.28 9.22 -0.85
CA SER A 24 4.26 9.76 -2.21
C SER A 24 3.61 11.15 -2.37
N PRO A 25 2.51 11.52 -1.68
CA PRO A 25 1.89 12.83 -1.86
C PRO A 25 2.74 13.97 -1.30
N TRP A 26 3.53 13.73 -0.25
CA TRP A 26 4.47 14.73 0.29
C TRP A 26 5.59 15.05 -0.70
N ILE A 27 6.05 14.03 -1.44
CA ILE A 27 7.07 14.21 -2.48
C ILE A 27 6.46 14.96 -3.67
N SER A 28 5.25 14.58 -4.09
CA SER A 28 4.53 15.23 -5.20
C SER A 28 4.12 16.67 -4.88
N ALA A 29 3.77 16.98 -3.63
CA ALA A 29 3.42 18.33 -3.19
C ALA A 29 4.59 19.33 -3.38
N ARG A 30 5.84 18.87 -3.28
CA ARG A 30 7.02 19.72 -3.56
C ARG A 30 7.17 20.13 -5.01
N ILE A 31 6.57 19.36 -5.93
CA ILE A 31 6.62 19.59 -7.38
C ILE A 31 5.44 20.48 -7.81
N ALA A 32 4.33 20.41 -7.08
CA ALA A 32 3.08 21.11 -7.39
C ALA A 32 3.00 22.55 -6.84
N ASP A 33 4.07 23.09 -6.26
CA ASP A 33 4.22 24.51 -5.92
C ASP A 33 4.33 25.43 -7.17
N LEU A 34 4.04 24.87 -8.35
CA LEU A 34 3.86 25.55 -9.62
C LEU A 34 2.41 26.11 -9.68
N PRO A 35 2.20 27.36 -10.11
CA PRO A 35 0.93 28.11 -10.00
C PRO A 35 -0.26 27.57 -10.83
N PHE A 36 -0.12 26.40 -11.45
CA PHE A 36 -1.07 25.85 -12.42
C PHE A 36 -2.10 24.89 -11.81
N VAL A 37 -1.92 24.45 -10.56
CA VAL A 37 -2.77 23.41 -9.95
C VAL A 37 -3.46 23.97 -8.71
N GLU A 38 -4.79 23.94 -8.70
CA GLU A 38 -5.57 24.36 -7.55
C GLU A 38 -5.25 23.48 -6.32
N THR A 39 -4.90 24.13 -5.21
CA THR A 39 -4.52 23.48 -3.95
C THR A 39 -5.58 22.49 -3.44
N SER A 40 -6.86 22.72 -3.77
CA SER A 40 -7.99 21.85 -3.44
C SER A 40 -7.87 20.46 -4.07
N VAL A 41 -7.50 20.38 -5.35
CA VAL A 41 -7.43 19.13 -6.12
C VAL A 41 -6.25 18.27 -5.62
N ILE A 42 -5.11 18.89 -5.34
CA ILE A 42 -3.93 18.19 -4.79
C ILE A 42 -4.26 17.58 -3.43
N SER A 43 -4.97 18.32 -2.56
CA SER A 43 -5.35 17.81 -1.23
C SER A 43 -6.29 16.60 -1.32
N ILE A 44 -7.26 16.62 -2.23
CA ILE A 44 -8.21 15.50 -2.42
C ILE A 44 -7.48 14.27 -3.00
N MET A 45 -6.63 14.47 -4.00
CA MET A 45 -5.85 13.38 -4.59
C MET A 45 -4.86 12.79 -3.59
N ALA A 46 -4.18 13.62 -2.79
CA ALA A 46 -3.31 13.18 -1.71
C ALA A 46 -4.08 12.35 -0.67
N GLY A 47 -5.23 12.82 -0.22
CA GLY A 47 -6.09 12.10 0.73
C GLY A 47 -6.53 10.74 0.20
N THR A 48 -6.87 10.66 -1.10
CA THR A 48 -7.30 9.42 -1.75
C THR A 48 -6.14 8.43 -1.86
N VAL A 49 -4.94 8.88 -2.21
CA VAL A 49 -3.73 8.04 -2.27
C VAL A 49 -3.36 7.51 -0.89
N ILE A 50 -3.42 8.35 0.15
CA ILE A 50 -3.18 7.93 1.54
C ILE A 50 -4.23 6.89 1.96
N PHE A 51 -5.51 7.13 1.68
CA PHE A 51 -6.57 6.21 2.05
C PHE A 51 -6.42 4.85 1.34
N LEU A 52 -6.16 4.83 0.03
CA LEU A 52 -5.94 3.60 -0.72
C LEU A 52 -4.68 2.86 -0.26
N SER A 53 -3.61 3.59 0.08
CA SER A 53 -2.37 2.98 0.57
C SER A 53 -2.57 2.19 1.87
N LEU A 54 -3.49 2.63 2.75
CA LEU A 54 -3.84 1.88 3.96
C LEU A 54 -4.45 0.52 3.62
N PHE A 55 -5.32 0.43 2.62
CA PHE A 55 -5.88 -0.86 2.19
C PHE A 55 -4.80 -1.79 1.64
N VAL A 56 -3.81 -1.26 0.93
CA VAL A 56 -2.67 -2.04 0.42
C VAL A 56 -1.83 -2.59 1.57
N ILE A 57 -1.56 -1.79 2.61
CA ILE A 57 -0.85 -2.23 3.81
C ILE A 57 -1.64 -3.32 4.55
N ILE A 58 -2.95 -3.12 4.73
CA ILE A 58 -3.82 -4.09 5.39
C ILE A 58 -3.85 -5.41 4.61
N ALA A 59 -3.97 -5.36 3.28
CA ALA A 59 -3.93 -6.55 2.43
C ALA A 59 -2.59 -7.31 2.57
N GLY A 60 -1.48 -6.59 2.59
CA GLY A 60 -0.15 -7.17 2.82
C GLY A 60 0.00 -7.80 4.21
N ALA A 61 -0.54 -7.15 5.25
CA ALA A 61 -0.54 -7.67 6.61
C ALA A 61 -1.38 -8.95 6.75
N VAL A 62 -2.57 -8.98 6.14
CA VAL A 62 -3.44 -10.16 6.13
C VAL A 62 -2.78 -11.32 5.38
N LEU A 63 -2.20 -11.07 4.20
CA LEU A 63 -1.46 -12.09 3.44
C LEU A 63 -0.28 -12.65 4.23
N THR A 64 0.50 -11.78 4.86
CA THR A 64 1.65 -12.18 5.69
C THR A 64 1.19 -13.00 6.90
N TYR A 65 0.09 -12.59 7.55
CA TYR A 65 -0.50 -13.31 8.68
C TYR A 65 -0.99 -14.71 8.26
N MET A 66 -1.79 -14.81 7.19
CA MET A 66 -2.29 -16.09 6.68
C MET A 66 -1.16 -17.03 6.27
N ALA A 67 -0.09 -16.49 5.70
CA ALA A 67 1.09 -17.25 5.34
C ALA A 67 1.87 -17.73 6.59
N ALA A 68 1.94 -16.91 7.64
CA ALA A 68 2.60 -17.25 8.89
C ALA A 68 1.82 -18.31 9.70
N THR A 69 0.49 -18.18 9.80
CA THR A 69 -0.38 -19.10 10.54
C THR A 69 -0.67 -20.39 9.80
N GLY A 70 -0.41 -20.46 8.50
CA GLY A 70 -0.72 -21.62 7.67
C GLY A 70 -2.22 -21.81 7.43
N GLU A 71 -3.06 -20.81 7.74
CA GLU A 71 -4.50 -20.87 7.45
C GLU A 71 -4.79 -20.94 5.95
N GLY A 72 -3.88 -20.45 5.11
CA GLY A 72 -3.95 -20.63 3.64
C GLY A 72 -3.76 -22.08 3.18
N GLU A 73 -3.15 -22.94 4.00
CA GLU A 73 -2.94 -24.37 3.72
C GLU A 73 -4.14 -25.22 4.18
N LYS A 74 -4.87 -24.78 5.21
CA LYS A 74 -6.08 -25.45 5.73
C LYS A 74 -7.36 -25.15 4.95
N ALA A 75 -7.33 -24.14 4.08
CA ALA A 75 -8.46 -23.78 3.21
C ALA A 75 -8.47 -24.58 1.89
N LYS A 76 -7.57 -25.56 1.73
CA LYS A 76 -7.46 -26.45 0.57
C LYS A 76 -7.83 -27.87 0.95
#